data_AF-Q99K82-F1
#
_entry.id   AF-Q99K82-F1
#
_cell.length_a   1.000
_cell.length_b   1.000
_cell.length_c   1.000
_cell.angle_alpha   90.00
_cell.angle_beta   90.00
_cell.angle_gamma   90.00
#
_symmetry.space_group_name_H-M   'P 1'
#
loop_
_entity.id
_entity.type
_entity.pdbx_description
1 polymer ?
#
loop_
_entity_poly.entity_id
_entity_poly.type
_entity_poly.pdbx_seq_one_letter_code
_entity_poly.pdbx_strand_id
1 'polypeptide(L)'
;MQSCESSGDSADDPLSRGLRRRGQPRVVVIGAGLAGLAAARALLEQGFTDVTVLEASSHIGGRVQSVRLGDTTFELGATWIHGSHGNPIYQLAEANGLLEETTDGERSVGRISLYSKNGVACYLTNRGCRIPKDVVEEFSDLYNEVYNMTQEFFRHGKPVNAESQNSVGVFTREKVRNRIRDDPDDTEATKRLKLAMIQQYLKVESCESSSHSIDEVSLSAFGEWTEIPGAHHIIPSGFMRVVELLAEGIPPHVIQLGKPVRCIHWDQASAHPRGPEIEPRGEGDHNHDTGEGGQSGENPQQGRWDEDEPWPVVVECEDCEVIPADHVIVTVSLGVLKRQYTSFFRPCLPTEKVAAIHRLGIGTTDKIFLEFEEPFWGPECNSLQFVWEDEAESCTLTYPPELWYRKICGFDVLYPPERYGHVLSGWICGEEALVMERCDDEAVAEICTEMLRQFTGNPNIPKPRRILRSAWGSNPYFRGSYSYTQVGSSGADVEKLAKPLPYTESSKTAPMQVLFSGEATHRKYYSTTHGALLSGQREAARLIEMYRDLFQQGP
;
A
#
# COMPACT_ATOMS: atom_id res chain seq x y z
N MET A 1 31.20 54.72 6.95
CA MET A 1 31.88 54.30 5.70
C MET A 1 30.98 53.27 5.03
N GLN A 2 30.57 53.59 3.79
CA GLN A 2 29.80 52.81 2.82
C GLN A 2 28.40 52.30 3.24
N SER A 3 27.40 53.15 2.98
CA SER A 3 26.06 52.77 2.56
C SER A 3 26.04 52.48 1.06
N CYS A 4 25.43 51.37 0.64
CA CYS A 4 24.92 51.17 -0.72
C CYS A 4 23.41 50.97 -0.64
N GLU A 5 22.69 51.86 -1.34
CA GLU A 5 21.26 51.82 -1.62
C GLU A 5 20.94 51.01 -2.88
N SER A 6 19.65 50.67 -3.03
CA SER A 6 18.91 50.31 -4.26
C SER A 6 19.22 48.93 -4.87
N SER A 7 18.29 48.12 -5.38
CA SER A 7 16.93 48.24 -5.95
C SER A 7 16.33 46.81 -5.98
N GLY A 8 15.04 46.50 -5.77
CA GLY A 8 13.86 47.05 -6.42
C GLY A 8 13.54 46.27 -7.71
N ASP A 9 13.12 45.00 -7.62
CA ASP A 9 12.38 44.30 -8.70
C ASP A 9 11.64 43.04 -8.18
N SER A 10 10.45 43.24 -7.59
CA SER A 10 9.51 42.17 -7.23
C SER A 10 8.66 41.79 -8.46
N ALA A 11 9.26 41.08 -9.41
CA ALA A 11 8.49 40.42 -10.45
C ALA A 11 7.83 39.15 -9.86
N ASP A 12 6.54 39.23 -9.54
CA ASP A 12 5.70 38.06 -9.21
C ASP A 12 5.73 37.05 -10.36
N ASP A 13 5.93 35.77 -10.04
CA ASP A 13 5.83 34.68 -11.01
C ASP A 13 4.37 34.56 -11.52
N PRO A 14 4.11 34.49 -12.85
CA PRO A 14 2.76 34.40 -13.40
C PRO A 14 1.89 33.30 -12.77
N LEU A 15 2.47 32.14 -12.45
CA LEU A 15 1.74 31.04 -11.79
C LEU A 15 1.23 31.47 -10.41
N SER A 16 2.09 32.10 -9.60
CA SER A 16 1.71 32.62 -8.29
C SER A 16 0.62 33.70 -8.36
N ARG A 17 0.61 34.51 -9.44
CA ARG A 17 -0.47 35.47 -9.71
C ARG A 17 -1.78 34.79 -10.07
N GLY A 18 -1.76 33.77 -10.93
CA GLY A 18 -2.93 33.00 -11.31
C GLY A 18 -3.60 32.35 -10.09
N LEU A 19 -2.79 31.74 -9.22
CA LEU A 19 -3.22 31.16 -7.94
C LEU A 19 -3.90 32.18 -7.02
N ARG A 20 -3.33 33.38 -6.87
CA ARG A 20 -3.92 34.46 -6.06
C ARG A 20 -5.24 34.97 -6.62
N ARG A 21 -5.44 34.94 -7.94
CA ARG A 21 -6.64 35.46 -8.60
C ARG A 21 -7.84 34.52 -8.53
N ARG A 22 -7.62 33.20 -8.48
CA ARG A 22 -8.70 32.20 -8.47
C ARG A 22 -9.47 32.11 -7.15
N GLY A 23 -8.99 32.77 -6.09
CA GLY A 23 -9.69 32.91 -4.81
C GLY A 23 -9.62 31.66 -3.94
N GLN A 24 -10.23 30.56 -4.37
CA GLN A 24 -10.13 29.26 -3.72
C GLN A 24 -9.39 28.27 -4.62
N PRO A 25 -8.36 27.59 -4.09
CA PRO A 25 -7.58 26.69 -4.90
C PRO A 25 -8.30 25.38 -5.16
N ARG A 26 -8.22 24.90 -6.41
CA ARG A 26 -8.83 23.64 -6.82
C ARG A 26 -7.85 22.49 -6.68
N VAL A 27 -8.19 21.51 -5.85
CA VAL A 27 -7.34 20.35 -5.55
C VAL A 27 -8.03 19.05 -5.94
N VAL A 28 -7.39 18.28 -6.81
CA VAL A 28 -7.84 16.92 -7.15
C VAL A 28 -7.02 15.89 -6.38
N VAL A 29 -7.67 14.93 -5.74
CA VAL A 29 -7.03 13.79 -5.07
C VAL A 29 -7.38 12.53 -5.85
N ILE A 30 -6.37 11.75 -6.26
CA ILE A 30 -6.59 10.53 -7.04
C ILE A 30 -6.44 9.32 -6.11
N GLY A 31 -7.54 8.61 -5.89
CA GLY A 31 -7.70 7.44 -5.02
C GLY A 31 -8.39 7.77 -3.70
N ALA A 32 -9.44 7.04 -3.35
CA ALA A 32 -10.17 7.12 -2.09
C ALA A 32 -9.75 6.01 -1.10
N GLY A 33 -8.47 5.64 -1.10
CA GLY A 33 -7.85 4.88 -0.01
C GLY A 33 -7.53 5.77 1.19
N LEU A 34 -6.97 5.19 2.27
CA LEU A 34 -6.62 5.92 3.50
C LEU A 34 -5.81 7.20 3.25
N ALA A 35 -4.82 7.16 2.36
CA ALA A 35 -3.99 8.33 2.04
C ALA A 35 -4.80 9.47 1.39
N GLY A 36 -5.63 9.14 0.39
CA GLY A 36 -6.43 10.15 -0.31
C GLY A 36 -7.55 10.72 0.54
N LEU A 37 -8.24 9.88 1.31
CA LEU A 37 -9.26 10.33 2.27
C LEU A 37 -8.65 11.22 3.35
N ALA A 38 -7.49 10.85 3.90
CA ALA A 38 -6.80 11.66 4.89
C ALA A 38 -6.35 13.01 4.32
N ALA A 39 -5.85 13.05 3.08
CA ALA A 39 -5.48 14.29 2.40
C ALA A 39 -6.70 15.21 2.17
N ALA A 40 -7.78 14.67 1.59
CA ALA A 40 -8.99 15.43 1.32
C ALA A 40 -9.63 15.99 2.59
N ARG A 41 -9.76 15.16 3.63
CA ARG A 41 -10.28 15.60 4.93
C ARG A 41 -9.43 16.72 5.54
N ALA A 42 -8.11 16.57 5.56
CA ALA A 42 -7.22 17.58 6.13
C ALA A 42 -7.30 18.93 5.38
N LEU A 43 -7.44 18.92 4.05
CA LEU A 43 -7.65 20.14 3.26
C LEU A 43 -8.99 20.81 3.59
N LEU A 44 -10.08 20.03 3.60
CA LEU A 44 -11.43 20.52 3.92
C LEU A 44 -11.50 21.12 5.33
N GLU A 45 -10.89 20.46 6.33
CA GLU A 45 -10.79 20.93 7.72
C GLU A 45 -10.01 22.25 7.84
N GLN A 46 -9.14 22.57 6.88
CA GLN A 46 -8.39 23.84 6.80
C GLN A 46 -9.06 24.87 5.88
N GLY A 47 -10.30 24.64 5.47
CA GLY A 47 -11.11 25.62 4.75
C GLY A 47 -10.90 25.64 3.24
N PHE A 48 -10.20 24.66 2.66
CA PHE A 48 -10.21 24.47 1.20
C PHE A 48 -11.62 24.03 0.78
N THR A 49 -12.25 24.75 -0.14
CA THR A 49 -13.64 24.47 -0.51
C THR A 49 -13.80 23.74 -1.85
N ASP A 50 -12.77 23.73 -2.69
CA ASP A 50 -12.78 23.09 -4.02
C ASP A 50 -11.83 21.89 -4.05
N VAL A 51 -12.23 20.83 -3.34
CA VAL A 51 -11.52 19.55 -3.28
C VAL A 51 -12.38 18.49 -3.96
N THR A 52 -11.78 17.66 -4.81
CA THR A 52 -12.46 16.52 -5.46
C THR A 52 -11.59 15.27 -5.33
N VAL A 53 -12.17 14.15 -4.92
CA VAL A 53 -11.51 12.83 -4.84
C VAL A 53 -12.04 11.95 -5.97
N LEU A 54 -11.16 11.42 -6.80
CA LEU A 54 -11.49 10.53 -7.91
C LEU A 54 -11.05 9.10 -7.56
N GLU A 55 -12.00 8.17 -7.46
CA GLU A 55 -11.75 6.76 -7.14
C GLU A 55 -12.12 5.88 -8.32
N ALA A 56 -11.18 5.04 -8.76
CA ALA A 56 -11.38 4.19 -9.93
C ALA A 56 -12.40 3.08 -9.69
N SER A 57 -12.44 2.52 -8.47
CA SER A 57 -13.36 1.46 -8.09
C SER A 57 -14.75 1.98 -7.69
N SER A 58 -15.69 1.07 -7.49
CA SER A 58 -17.07 1.38 -7.07
C SER A 58 -17.21 1.63 -5.57
N HIS A 59 -16.12 1.61 -4.80
CA HIS A 59 -16.14 1.79 -3.35
C HIS A 59 -14.88 2.51 -2.87
N ILE A 60 -14.93 3.08 -1.67
CA ILE A 60 -13.75 3.65 -1.00
C ILE A 60 -12.92 2.55 -0.32
N GLY A 61 -11.74 2.91 0.21
CA GLY A 61 -10.91 2.05 1.06
C GLY A 61 -9.65 1.51 0.39
N GLY A 62 -9.68 1.31 -0.93
CA GLY A 62 -8.54 0.79 -1.69
C GLY A 62 -8.10 -0.58 -1.18
N ARG A 63 -6.89 -0.64 -0.58
CA ARG A 63 -6.29 -1.87 -0.04
C ARG A 63 -6.74 -2.22 1.39
N VAL A 64 -7.70 -1.49 1.92
CA VAL A 64 -8.48 -1.90 3.10
C VAL A 64 -9.79 -2.46 2.56
N GLN A 65 -10.06 -3.75 2.81
CA GLN A 65 -11.25 -4.41 2.30
C GLN A 65 -11.72 -5.47 3.30
N SER A 66 -12.81 -5.15 3.98
CA SER A 66 -13.52 -6.03 4.90
C SER A 66 -14.70 -6.67 4.16
N VAL A 67 -14.82 -8.00 4.20
CA VAL A 67 -15.91 -8.76 3.62
C VAL A 67 -16.72 -9.41 4.72
N ARG A 68 -18.03 -9.18 4.73
CA ARG A 68 -18.95 -9.79 5.69
C ARG A 68 -19.53 -11.07 5.13
N LEU A 69 -19.36 -12.18 5.85
CA LEU A 69 -19.98 -13.47 5.56
C LEU A 69 -20.80 -13.90 6.77
N GLY A 70 -22.13 -13.81 6.67
CA GLY A 70 -23.02 -13.98 7.83
C GLY A 70 -22.79 -12.87 8.86
N ASP A 71 -22.48 -13.26 10.09
CA ASP A 71 -22.18 -12.34 11.20
C ASP A 71 -20.68 -12.10 11.40
N THR A 72 -19.84 -12.73 10.57
CA THR A 72 -18.38 -12.62 10.64
C THR A 72 -17.86 -11.63 9.61
N THR A 73 -16.85 -10.85 9.99
CA THR A 73 -16.09 -9.99 9.09
C THR A 73 -14.69 -10.54 8.86
N PHE A 74 -14.29 -10.69 7.60
CA PHE A 74 -12.97 -11.13 7.17
C PHE A 74 -12.23 -9.99 6.49
N GLU A 75 -10.93 -9.87 6.75
CA GLU A 75 -10.07 -8.86 6.13
C GLU A 75 -9.34 -9.45 4.92
N LEU A 76 -9.68 -9.00 3.71
CA LEU A 76 -8.93 -9.33 2.51
C LEU A 76 -7.67 -8.47 2.37
N GLY A 77 -7.68 -7.27 2.94
CA GLY A 77 -6.61 -6.26 2.88
C GLY A 77 -5.85 -6.13 4.19
N ALA A 78 -5.70 -4.91 4.71
CA ALA A 78 -5.10 -4.69 6.03
C ALA A 78 -5.91 -5.36 7.16
N THR A 79 -5.26 -6.16 8.01
CA THR A 79 -5.94 -6.89 9.11
C THR A 79 -5.84 -6.19 10.45
N TRP A 80 -4.69 -5.62 10.79
CA TRP A 80 -4.39 -5.17 12.15
C TRP A 80 -3.69 -3.82 12.21
N ILE A 81 -3.79 -3.20 13.38
CA ILE A 81 -3.15 -1.94 13.73
C ILE A 81 -1.83 -2.28 14.41
N HIS A 82 -0.72 -1.87 13.79
CA HIS A 82 0.61 -2.11 14.33
C HIS A 82 0.93 -1.13 15.47
N GLY A 83 0.86 -1.58 16.71
CA GLY A 83 1.29 -0.81 17.87
C GLY A 83 0.27 0.24 18.29
N SER A 84 0.06 0.40 19.59
CA SER A 84 -0.87 1.38 20.15
C SER A 84 -0.22 2.72 20.46
N HIS A 85 1.10 2.77 20.67
CA HIS A 85 1.78 3.96 21.18
C HIS A 85 2.03 4.98 20.06
N GLY A 86 1.14 5.96 19.93
CA GLY A 86 1.27 7.04 18.96
C GLY A 86 0.82 6.65 17.54
N ASN A 87 0.16 5.51 17.38
CA ASN A 87 -0.43 5.12 16.10
C ASN A 87 -1.75 5.90 15.87
N PRO A 88 -1.88 6.72 14.81
CA PRO A 88 -3.09 7.50 14.56
C PRO A 88 -4.31 6.63 14.25
N ILE A 89 -4.11 5.43 13.69
CA ILE A 89 -5.20 4.49 13.41
C ILE A 89 -5.72 3.89 14.72
N TYR A 90 -4.81 3.56 15.65
CA TYR A 90 -5.20 3.09 16.99
C TYR A 90 -6.04 4.14 17.70
N GLN A 91 -5.57 5.38 17.74
CA GLN A 91 -6.27 6.49 18.40
C GLN A 91 -7.67 6.70 17.80
N LEU A 92 -7.79 6.65 16.47
CA LEU A 92 -9.08 6.78 15.80
C LEU A 92 -10.03 5.62 16.13
N ALA A 93 -9.51 4.38 16.17
CA ALA A 93 -10.30 3.21 16.50
C ALA A 93 -10.74 3.20 17.97
N GLU A 94 -9.83 3.55 18.89
CA GLU A 94 -10.11 3.66 20.33
C GLU A 94 -11.18 4.72 20.62
N ALA A 95 -11.01 5.93 20.05
CA ALA A 95 -11.94 7.04 20.24
C ALA A 95 -13.37 6.75 19.74
N ASN A 96 -13.53 5.77 18.85
CA ASN A 96 -14.82 5.35 18.30
C ASN A 96 -15.27 3.97 18.80
N GLY A 97 -14.64 3.43 19.85
CA GLY A 97 -15.04 2.17 20.47
C GLY A 97 -14.95 0.96 19.54
N LEU A 98 -14.03 0.98 18.57
CA LEU A 98 -13.85 -0.08 17.57
C LEU A 98 -12.91 -1.21 18.03
N LEU A 99 -12.23 -1.01 19.15
CA LEU A 99 -11.25 -1.95 19.69
C LEU A 99 -11.89 -2.81 20.78
N GLU A 100 -11.58 -4.11 20.76
CA GLU A 100 -11.81 -4.97 21.91
C GLU A 100 -10.67 -4.83 22.92
N GLU A 101 -11.00 -5.00 24.21
CA GLU A 101 -10.00 -5.07 25.26
C GLU A 101 -9.10 -6.28 25.02
N THR A 102 -7.87 -6.06 24.56
CA THR A 102 -6.83 -7.07 24.60
C THR A 102 -6.29 -7.17 26.03
N THR A 103 -6.41 -8.37 26.60
CA THR A 103 -5.87 -8.70 27.92
C THR A 103 -4.35 -8.50 27.90
N ASP A 104 -3.73 -8.19 29.04
CA ASP A 104 -2.27 -8.02 29.14
C ASP A 104 -1.46 -9.21 28.56
N GLY A 105 -2.03 -10.41 28.57
CA GLY A 105 -1.41 -11.60 27.97
C GLY A 105 -1.39 -11.59 26.44
N GLU A 106 -2.35 -10.93 25.80
CA GLU A 106 -2.38 -10.73 24.34
C GLU A 106 -1.46 -9.57 23.91
N ARG A 107 -1.06 -8.70 24.86
CA ARG A 107 -0.19 -7.55 24.60
C ARG A 107 1.27 -7.92 24.34
N SER A 108 1.70 -9.13 24.73
CA SER A 108 3.12 -9.47 24.92
C SER A 108 3.73 -10.43 23.90
N VAL A 109 2.93 -10.95 22.98
CA VAL A 109 3.40 -11.82 21.91
C VAL A 109 3.06 -11.09 20.63
N GLY A 110 3.97 -10.92 19.68
CA GLY A 110 3.69 -10.38 18.33
C GLY A 110 2.64 -11.18 17.52
N ARG A 111 1.84 -12.01 18.19
CA ARG A 111 0.67 -12.73 17.75
C ARG A 111 -0.56 -11.99 18.25
N ILE A 112 -1.15 -11.24 17.33
CA ILE A 112 -2.45 -10.58 17.44
C ILE A 112 -3.51 -11.55 17.98
N SER A 113 -4.54 -11.05 18.66
CA SER A 113 -5.64 -11.78 19.33
C SER A 113 -6.52 -12.68 18.44
N LEU A 114 -5.99 -13.18 17.32
CA LEU A 114 -6.61 -14.18 16.45
C LEU A 114 -6.30 -15.62 16.91
N TYR A 115 -5.50 -15.80 17.95
CA TYR A 115 -5.04 -17.10 18.42
C TYR A 115 -5.56 -17.41 19.82
N SER A 116 -5.83 -18.69 20.11
CA SER A 116 -6.14 -19.14 21.46
C SER A 116 -4.95 -18.87 22.38
N LYS A 117 -5.22 -18.31 23.57
CA LYS A 117 -4.21 -17.95 24.59
C LYS A 117 -3.23 -19.07 24.92
N ASN A 118 -3.70 -20.32 24.87
CA ASN A 118 -2.91 -21.51 25.19
C ASN A 118 -2.58 -22.35 23.96
N GLY A 119 -2.94 -21.89 22.77
CA GLY A 119 -2.78 -22.69 21.57
C GLY A 119 -1.33 -22.75 21.11
N VAL A 120 -1.01 -23.82 20.41
CA VAL A 120 0.33 -24.21 19.97
C VAL A 120 0.34 -24.23 18.44
N ALA A 121 1.42 -23.72 17.85
CA ALA A 121 1.68 -23.90 16.43
C ALA A 121 2.11 -25.35 16.17
N CYS A 122 1.39 -26.05 15.30
CA CYS A 122 1.70 -27.41 14.87
C CYS A 122 2.56 -27.36 13.60
N TYR A 123 3.87 -27.58 13.76
CA TYR A 123 4.77 -27.75 12.63
C TYR A 123 4.69 -29.19 12.10
N LEU A 124 4.39 -29.32 10.82
CA LEU A 124 4.10 -30.58 10.15
C LEU A 124 5.02 -30.75 8.95
N THR A 125 5.51 -31.97 8.73
CA THR A 125 6.24 -32.29 7.51
C THR A 125 5.32 -32.80 6.42
N ASN A 126 5.75 -32.72 5.16
CA ASN A 126 5.04 -33.25 4.01
C ASN A 126 4.91 -34.79 3.98
N ARG A 127 5.36 -35.48 5.03
CA ARG A 127 5.19 -36.92 5.27
C ARG A 127 4.13 -37.23 6.34
N GLY A 128 3.41 -36.22 6.83
CA GLY A 128 2.38 -36.39 7.86
C GLY A 128 2.94 -36.49 9.28
N CYS A 129 4.17 -36.03 9.51
CA CYS A 129 4.82 -36.09 10.82
C CYS A 129 4.80 -34.73 11.51
N ARG A 130 4.51 -34.70 12.82
CA ARG A 130 4.68 -33.49 13.65
C ARG A 130 6.13 -33.33 14.07
N ILE A 131 6.70 -32.15 13.86
CA ILE A 131 8.04 -31.82 14.35
C ILE A 131 7.98 -31.64 15.88
N PRO A 132 8.91 -32.25 16.64
CA PRO A 132 8.97 -32.09 18.09
C PRO A 132 9.05 -30.62 18.51
N LYS A 133 8.34 -30.26 19.59
CA LYS A 133 8.17 -28.87 20.03
C LYS A 133 9.51 -28.22 20.43
N ASP A 134 10.35 -28.97 21.11
CA ASP A 134 11.70 -28.59 21.51
C ASP A 134 12.58 -28.22 20.30
N VAL A 135 12.54 -29.03 19.23
CA VAL A 135 13.26 -28.74 17.97
C VAL A 135 12.75 -27.45 17.32
N VAL A 136 11.43 -27.20 17.39
CA VAL A 136 10.84 -25.97 16.84
C VAL A 136 11.25 -24.74 17.65
N GLU A 137 11.18 -24.81 18.98
CA GLU A 137 11.55 -23.70 19.87
C GLU A 137 13.03 -23.34 19.70
N GLU A 138 13.91 -24.34 19.71
CA GLU A 138 15.34 -24.14 19.52
C GLU A 138 15.67 -23.51 18.15
N PHE A 139 15.04 -24.00 17.08
CA PHE A 139 15.20 -23.39 15.76
C PHE A 139 14.67 -21.95 15.72
N SER A 140 13.52 -21.70 16.35
CA SER A 140 12.92 -20.35 16.38
C SER A 140 13.84 -19.36 17.06
N ASP A 141 14.45 -19.73 18.19
CA ASP A 141 15.43 -18.91 18.89
C ASP A 141 16.66 -18.61 18.02
N LEU A 142 17.21 -19.64 17.36
CA LEU A 142 18.31 -19.47 16.41
C LEU A 142 17.95 -18.54 15.25
N TYR A 143 16.79 -18.76 14.63
CA TYR A 143 16.34 -17.96 13.49
C TYR A 143 16.15 -16.50 13.91
N ASN A 144 15.46 -16.26 15.03
CA ASN A 144 15.19 -14.92 15.56
C ASN A 144 16.49 -14.20 15.94
N GLU A 145 17.47 -14.90 16.51
CA GLU A 145 18.78 -14.32 16.79
C GLU A 145 19.44 -13.81 15.51
N VAL A 146 19.50 -14.64 14.46
CA VAL A 146 20.10 -14.26 13.18
C VAL A 146 19.30 -13.17 12.48
N TYR A 147 17.97 -13.28 12.47
CA TYR A 147 17.09 -12.31 11.84
C TYR A 147 17.22 -10.94 12.52
N ASN A 148 17.34 -10.87 13.85
CA ASN A 148 17.60 -9.62 14.56
C ASN A 148 18.93 -8.96 14.16
N MET A 149 19.95 -9.73 13.75
CA MET A 149 21.21 -9.17 13.23
C MET A 149 21.03 -8.39 11.92
N THR A 150 19.97 -8.67 11.14
CA THR A 150 19.70 -7.95 9.89
C THR A 150 19.42 -6.47 10.15
N GLN A 151 18.77 -6.16 11.27
CA GLN A 151 18.44 -4.80 11.70
C GLN A 151 19.69 -3.95 11.99
N GLU A 152 20.77 -4.59 12.46
CA GLU A 152 22.03 -3.93 12.79
C GLU A 152 22.72 -3.31 11.58
N PHE A 153 22.48 -3.83 10.37
CA PHE A 153 23.09 -3.30 9.16
C PHE A 153 22.70 -1.85 8.92
N PHE A 154 21.42 -1.52 9.08
CA PHE A 154 20.96 -0.15 9.02
C PHE A 154 21.31 0.63 10.29
N ARG A 155 20.97 0.09 11.48
CA ARG A 155 21.10 0.81 12.77
C ARG A 155 22.53 1.23 13.09
N HIS A 156 23.52 0.46 12.66
CA HIS A 156 24.93 0.71 12.92
C HIS A 156 25.75 0.99 11.66
N GLY A 157 25.11 1.12 10.49
CA GLY A 157 25.79 1.35 9.21
C GLY A 157 26.82 0.25 8.88
N LYS A 158 26.52 -1.00 9.23
CA LYS A 158 27.43 -2.13 9.00
C LYS A 158 27.58 -2.33 7.48
N PRO A 159 28.82 -2.49 6.97
CA PRO A 159 29.02 -2.76 5.56
C PRO A 159 28.42 -4.12 5.19
N VAL A 160 27.75 -4.15 4.05
CA VAL A 160 27.23 -5.36 3.43
C VAL A 160 28.35 -6.00 2.60
N ASN A 161 28.62 -7.29 2.82
CA ASN A 161 29.60 -8.03 2.05
C ASN A 161 28.99 -8.55 0.73
N ALA A 162 29.85 -8.87 -0.25
CA ALA A 162 29.40 -9.37 -1.55
C ALA A 162 28.61 -10.70 -1.44
N GLU A 163 28.96 -11.56 -0.47
CA GLU A 163 28.33 -12.86 -0.22
C GLU A 163 26.84 -12.74 0.12
N SER A 164 26.48 -11.74 0.93
CA SER A 164 25.09 -11.47 1.29
C SER A 164 24.26 -10.85 0.16
N GLN A 165 24.90 -10.38 -0.92
CA GLN A 165 24.23 -9.72 -2.06
C GLN A 165 23.31 -8.55 -1.66
N ASN A 166 23.58 -7.91 -0.50
CA ASN A 166 22.67 -6.93 0.12
C ASN A 166 21.25 -7.46 0.35
N SER A 167 21.10 -8.76 0.55
CA SER A 167 19.82 -9.44 0.62
C SER A 167 19.58 -9.98 2.03
N VAL A 168 18.42 -9.67 2.60
CA VAL A 168 17.97 -10.23 3.89
C VAL A 168 17.85 -11.75 3.79
N GLY A 169 17.26 -12.25 2.70
CA GLY A 169 17.08 -13.68 2.45
C GLY A 169 18.40 -14.45 2.36
N VAL A 170 19.34 -13.97 1.53
CA VAL A 170 20.64 -14.63 1.35
C VAL A 170 21.43 -14.63 2.65
N PHE A 171 21.50 -13.48 3.34
CA PHE A 171 22.21 -13.38 4.62
C PHE A 171 21.63 -14.33 5.68
N THR A 172 20.31 -14.28 5.89
CA THR A 172 19.63 -15.06 6.93
C THR A 172 19.77 -16.55 6.63
N ARG A 173 19.49 -16.96 5.39
CA ARG A 173 19.59 -18.36 4.95
C ARG A 173 20.98 -18.93 5.22
N GLU A 174 22.04 -18.28 4.73
CA GLU A 174 23.40 -18.80 4.85
C GLU A 174 23.90 -18.78 6.29
N LYS A 175 23.58 -17.73 7.06
CA LYS A 175 24.00 -17.64 8.47
C LYS A 175 23.31 -18.70 9.34
N VAL A 176 22.01 -18.93 9.17
CA VAL A 176 21.26 -19.98 9.88
C VAL A 176 21.74 -21.37 9.46
N ARG A 177 21.95 -21.61 8.16
CA ARG A 177 22.50 -22.89 7.65
C ARG A 177 23.82 -23.26 8.27
N ASN A 178 24.75 -22.32 8.34
CA ASN A 178 26.07 -22.57 8.92
C ASN A 178 25.95 -22.92 10.41
N ARG A 179 25.11 -22.18 11.16
CA ARG A 179 24.84 -22.48 12.58
C ARG A 179 24.30 -23.90 12.78
N ILE A 180 23.34 -24.34 11.96
CA ILE A 180 22.77 -25.69 12.04
C ILE A 180 23.79 -26.77 11.68
N ARG A 181 24.60 -26.55 10.64
CA ARG A 181 25.61 -27.52 10.19
C ARG A 181 26.71 -27.70 11.23
N ASP A 182 27.14 -26.59 11.83
CA ASP A 182 28.22 -26.55 12.83
C ASP A 182 27.78 -26.98 14.24
N ASP A 183 26.48 -27.17 14.47
CA ASP A 183 25.94 -27.62 15.76
C ASP A 183 26.35 -29.07 16.05
N PRO A 184 27.14 -29.36 17.11
CA PRO A 184 27.56 -30.71 17.44
C PRO A 184 26.50 -31.52 18.21
N ASP A 185 25.50 -30.87 18.80
CA ASP A 185 24.50 -31.50 19.67
C ASP A 185 23.35 -32.10 18.86
N ASP A 186 23.08 -31.54 17.67
CA ASP A 186 22.07 -32.03 16.75
C ASP A 186 22.46 -33.32 16.00
N THR A 187 21.52 -34.26 15.94
CA THR A 187 21.62 -35.39 15.00
C THR A 187 21.45 -34.92 13.56
N GLU A 188 22.00 -35.67 12.59
CA GLU A 188 21.81 -35.37 11.15
C GLU A 188 20.31 -35.29 10.74
N ALA A 189 19.45 -36.05 11.41
CA ALA A 189 18.01 -35.97 11.19
C ALA A 189 17.43 -34.64 11.68
N THR A 190 17.84 -34.18 12.87
CA THR A 190 17.45 -32.87 13.42
C THR A 190 17.97 -31.74 12.55
N LYS A 191 19.24 -31.79 12.13
CA LYS A 191 19.82 -30.80 11.21
C LYS A 191 19.01 -30.69 9.93
N ARG A 192 18.65 -31.82 9.32
CA ARG A 192 17.85 -31.83 8.09
C ARG A 192 16.47 -31.21 8.28
N LEU A 193 15.81 -31.46 9.41
CA LEU A 193 14.54 -30.82 9.75
C LEU A 193 14.68 -29.31 9.93
N LYS A 194 15.69 -28.86 10.70
CA LYS A 194 15.99 -27.44 10.90
C LYS A 194 16.31 -26.75 9.56
N LEU A 195 17.10 -27.37 8.70
CA LEU A 195 17.41 -26.87 7.35
C LEU A 195 16.15 -26.70 6.48
N ALA A 196 15.20 -27.64 6.56
CA ALA A 196 13.92 -27.53 5.86
C ALA A 196 13.04 -26.41 6.45
N MET A 197 13.04 -26.25 7.77
CA MET A 197 12.29 -25.17 8.45
C MET A 197 12.75 -23.77 8.06
N ILE A 198 14.03 -23.58 7.65
CA ILE A 198 14.51 -22.30 7.10
C ILE A 198 13.60 -21.82 5.97
N GLN A 199 13.23 -22.71 5.04
CA GLN A 199 12.41 -22.32 3.89
C GLN A 199 11.01 -21.92 4.31
N GLN A 200 10.44 -22.62 5.30
CA GLN A 200 9.14 -22.27 5.86
C GLN A 200 9.16 -20.86 6.47
N TYR A 201 10.16 -20.54 7.29
CA TYR A 201 10.30 -19.21 7.90
C TYR A 201 10.55 -18.12 6.84
N LEU A 202 11.43 -18.37 5.86
CA LEU A 202 11.66 -17.40 4.79
C LEU A 202 10.41 -17.14 3.92
N LYS A 203 9.48 -18.11 3.78
CA LYS A 203 8.17 -17.89 3.14
C LYS A 203 7.28 -16.96 3.98
N VAL A 204 7.28 -17.11 5.31
CA VAL A 204 6.59 -16.18 6.22
C VAL A 204 7.12 -14.77 6.03
N GLU A 205 8.45 -14.58 6.09
CA GLU A 205 9.07 -13.26 5.87
C GLU A 205 8.79 -12.66 4.48
N SER A 206 8.65 -13.52 3.47
CA SER A 206 8.28 -13.08 2.11
C SER A 206 6.84 -12.55 2.07
N CYS A 207 5.92 -13.13 2.84
CA CYS A 207 4.54 -12.63 2.99
C CYS A 207 4.51 -11.30 3.78
N GLU A 208 5.23 -11.21 4.91
CA GLU A 208 5.29 -10.00 5.73
C GLU A 208 5.85 -8.80 4.95
N SER A 209 6.88 -9.02 4.11
CA SER A 209 7.44 -7.98 3.24
C SER A 209 6.69 -7.78 1.92
N SER A 210 5.75 -8.67 1.58
CA SER A 210 5.12 -8.80 0.27
C SER A 210 6.11 -8.83 -0.90
N SER A 211 7.28 -9.43 -0.69
CA SER A 211 8.26 -9.70 -1.74
C SER A 211 7.99 -11.06 -2.38
N HIS A 212 8.41 -11.26 -3.65
CA HIS A 212 8.33 -12.60 -4.26
C HIS A 212 9.24 -13.58 -3.53
N SER A 213 10.42 -13.12 -3.12
CA SER A 213 11.30 -13.80 -2.18
C SER A 213 11.90 -12.76 -1.26
N ILE A 214 12.08 -13.12 0.01
CA ILE A 214 12.87 -12.33 0.97
C ILE A 214 14.32 -12.08 0.47
N ASP A 215 14.78 -12.82 -0.54
CA ASP A 215 16.03 -12.53 -1.24
C ASP A 215 16.04 -11.15 -1.94
N GLU A 216 14.87 -10.61 -2.28
CA GLU A 216 14.74 -9.32 -2.93
C GLU A 216 14.73 -8.15 -1.94
N VAL A 217 14.68 -8.39 -0.63
CA VAL A 217 14.62 -7.34 0.39
C VAL A 217 16.03 -6.87 0.76
N SER A 218 16.25 -5.56 0.73
CA SER A 218 17.55 -4.91 0.95
C SER A 218 17.99 -5.01 2.41
N LEU A 219 19.10 -5.70 2.67
CA LEU A 219 19.70 -5.87 3.99
C LEU A 219 20.18 -4.54 4.59
N SER A 220 20.85 -3.70 3.81
CA SER A 220 21.34 -2.40 4.27
C SER A 220 20.23 -1.40 4.60
N ALA A 221 19.05 -1.54 4.00
CA ALA A 221 17.90 -0.67 4.26
C ALA A 221 16.86 -1.30 5.20
N PHE A 222 17.02 -2.57 5.59
CA PHE A 222 15.98 -3.34 6.27
C PHE A 222 15.54 -2.73 7.60
N GLY A 223 16.48 -2.20 8.38
CA GLY A 223 16.19 -1.56 9.67
C GLY A 223 15.65 -0.13 9.59
N GLU A 224 15.34 0.37 8.38
CA GLU A 224 14.73 1.68 8.18
C GLU A 224 13.23 1.68 8.52
N TRP A 225 12.55 0.56 8.26
CA TRP A 225 11.18 0.34 8.73
C TRP A 225 11.17 0.29 10.25
N THR A 226 10.26 1.07 10.85
CA THR A 226 10.16 1.17 12.31
C THR A 226 8.80 0.69 12.76
N GLU A 227 8.78 -0.36 13.57
CA GLU A 227 7.58 -0.78 14.25
C GLU A 227 7.16 0.25 15.29
N ILE A 228 5.87 0.59 15.32
CA ILE A 228 5.32 1.42 16.38
C ILE A 228 5.19 0.56 17.65
N PRO A 229 5.71 1.01 18.81
CA PRO A 229 5.61 0.25 20.05
C PRO A 229 4.16 0.05 20.54
N GLY A 230 3.99 -0.89 21.46
CA GLY A 230 2.70 -1.24 22.05
C GLY A 230 2.05 -2.45 21.37
N ALA A 231 0.92 -2.90 21.90
CA ALA A 231 0.24 -4.08 21.39
C ALA A 231 -0.33 -3.85 19.98
N HIS A 232 -0.43 -4.91 19.18
CA HIS A 232 -1.19 -4.91 17.94
C HIS A 232 -2.67 -5.18 18.20
N HIS A 233 -3.54 -4.58 17.41
CA HIS A 233 -4.99 -4.70 17.59
C HIS A 233 -5.70 -5.06 16.29
N ILE A 234 -6.79 -5.82 16.38
CA ILE A 234 -7.76 -5.99 15.30
C ILE A 234 -8.97 -5.09 15.52
N ILE A 235 -9.74 -4.87 14.46
CA ILE A 235 -11.06 -4.26 14.53
C ILE A 235 -12.08 -5.36 14.21
N PRO A 236 -12.76 -5.95 15.21
CA PRO A 236 -13.66 -7.08 15.01
C PRO A 236 -14.77 -6.83 14.01
N SER A 237 -15.29 -5.60 13.97
CA SER A 237 -16.32 -5.17 13.02
C SER A 237 -15.78 -4.96 11.59
N GLY A 238 -14.47 -5.00 11.40
CA GLY A 238 -13.78 -4.77 10.15
C GLY A 238 -13.00 -3.45 10.10
N PHE A 239 -11.82 -3.49 9.49
CA PHE A 239 -10.92 -2.36 9.28
C PHE A 239 -11.56 -1.28 8.40
N MET A 240 -12.51 -1.63 7.53
CA MET A 240 -13.31 -0.66 6.77
C MET A 240 -13.99 0.40 7.65
N ARG A 241 -14.28 0.11 8.92
CA ARG A 241 -14.80 1.13 9.85
C ARG A 241 -13.88 2.33 10.00
N VAL A 242 -12.56 2.15 9.93
CA VAL A 242 -11.58 3.26 9.93
C VAL A 242 -11.70 4.12 8.69
N VAL A 243 -11.89 3.47 7.53
CA VAL A 243 -12.07 4.16 6.24
C VAL A 243 -13.35 4.99 6.28
N GLU A 244 -14.43 4.40 6.78
CA GLU A 244 -15.74 5.07 6.91
C GLU A 244 -15.66 6.28 7.86
N LEU A 245 -15.02 6.14 9.02
CA LEU A 245 -14.80 7.26 9.96
C LEU A 245 -13.98 8.40 9.35
N LEU A 246 -13.02 8.10 8.48
CA LEU A 246 -12.29 9.13 7.74
C LEU A 246 -13.18 9.82 6.71
N ALA A 247 -14.01 9.05 6.00
CA ALA A 247 -14.92 9.55 4.97
C ALA A 247 -16.11 10.35 5.55
N GLU A 248 -16.55 10.11 6.79
CA GLU A 248 -17.62 10.86 7.45
C GLU A 248 -17.34 12.38 7.52
N GLY A 249 -16.06 12.78 7.55
CA GLY A 249 -15.64 14.19 7.51
C GLY A 249 -15.63 14.81 6.11
N ILE A 250 -15.98 14.05 5.06
CA ILE A 250 -15.89 14.48 3.67
C ILE A 250 -17.32 14.51 3.08
N PRO A 251 -17.80 15.67 2.59
CA PRO A 251 -19.10 15.74 1.94
C PRO A 251 -19.20 14.74 0.77
N PRO A 252 -20.31 13.99 0.62
CA PRO A 252 -20.38 12.91 -0.37
C PRO A 252 -20.10 13.33 -1.82
N HIS A 253 -20.44 14.57 -2.20
CA HIS A 253 -20.19 15.11 -3.54
C HIS A 253 -18.71 15.35 -3.87
N VAL A 254 -17.84 15.38 -2.84
CA VAL A 254 -16.39 15.49 -3.02
C VAL A 254 -15.82 14.17 -3.56
N ILE A 255 -16.42 13.02 -3.27
CA ILE A 255 -15.91 11.71 -3.68
C ILE A 255 -16.67 11.20 -4.91
N GLN A 256 -15.96 11.05 -6.03
CA GLN A 256 -16.49 10.47 -7.26
C GLN A 256 -15.96 9.04 -7.44
N LEU A 257 -16.85 8.06 -7.30
CA LEU A 257 -16.56 6.64 -7.49
C LEU A 257 -16.69 6.24 -8.97
N GLY A 258 -16.06 5.14 -9.38
CA GLY A 258 -16.09 4.66 -10.77
C GLY A 258 -15.44 5.63 -11.76
N LYS A 259 -14.46 6.42 -11.29
CA LYS A 259 -13.85 7.54 -12.00
C LYS A 259 -12.34 7.32 -12.23
N PRO A 260 -11.95 6.31 -13.03
CA PRO A 260 -10.54 6.03 -13.28
C PRO A 260 -9.87 7.18 -14.03
N VAL A 261 -8.72 7.61 -13.51
CA VAL A 261 -7.88 8.62 -14.16
C VAL A 261 -7.03 7.96 -15.24
N ARG A 262 -6.98 8.60 -16.41
CA ARG A 262 -6.18 8.21 -17.56
C ARG A 262 -4.83 8.92 -17.63
N CYS A 263 -4.81 10.24 -17.41
CA CYS A 263 -3.62 11.07 -17.61
C CYS A 263 -3.67 12.35 -16.76
N ILE A 264 -2.53 12.76 -16.22
CA ILE A 264 -2.34 14.03 -15.53
C ILE A 264 -1.49 14.92 -16.41
N HIS A 265 -2.08 15.99 -16.91
CA HIS A 265 -1.37 17.03 -17.65
C HIS A 265 -0.94 18.10 -16.63
N TRP A 266 0.36 18.36 -16.52
CA TRP A 266 0.95 19.31 -15.59
C TRP A 266 2.02 20.14 -16.31
N ASP A 267 2.51 21.20 -15.69
CA ASP A 267 3.51 22.12 -16.26
C ASP A 267 3.08 22.75 -17.60
N GLN A 268 1.75 22.89 -17.80
CA GLN A 268 1.15 23.30 -19.08
C GLN A 268 0.92 24.81 -19.25
N ALA A 269 1.52 25.67 -18.41
CA ALA A 269 1.35 27.12 -18.53
C ALA A 269 1.91 27.73 -19.85
N SER A 270 2.39 26.89 -20.78
CA SER A 270 2.90 27.31 -22.09
C SER A 270 2.48 26.45 -23.30
N ALA A 271 1.59 25.45 -23.19
CA ALA A 271 1.24 24.61 -24.36
C ALA A 271 -0.22 24.09 -24.37
N HIS A 272 -1.12 24.81 -25.04
CA HIS A 272 -2.35 24.21 -25.58
C HIS A 272 -2.07 23.62 -26.96
N PRO A 273 -2.39 22.33 -27.22
CA PRO A 273 -2.69 21.91 -28.58
C PRO A 273 -4.07 22.46 -28.95
N ARG A 274 -4.13 23.37 -29.94
CA ARG A 274 -5.40 23.66 -30.61
C ARG A 274 -5.95 22.35 -31.16
N GLY A 275 -7.21 22.04 -30.86
CA GLY A 275 -7.94 21.00 -31.59
C GLY A 275 -7.94 21.31 -33.10
N PRO A 276 -8.23 20.33 -33.97
CA PRO A 276 -8.14 20.54 -35.41
C PRO A 276 -9.14 21.62 -35.84
N GLU A 277 -8.62 22.73 -36.35
CA GLU A 277 -9.41 23.75 -37.04
C GLU A 277 -10.04 23.10 -38.28
N ILE A 278 -11.36 22.91 -38.25
CA ILE A 278 -12.16 22.62 -39.43
C ILE A 278 -12.14 23.90 -40.26
N GLU A 279 -11.47 23.89 -41.40
CA GLU A 279 -11.50 24.99 -42.37
C GLU A 279 -12.94 25.20 -42.90
N PRO A 280 -13.44 26.45 -42.93
CA PRO A 280 -14.49 26.81 -43.85
C PRO A 280 -13.96 27.87 -44.82
N ARG A 281 -13.74 27.49 -46.08
CA ARG A 281 -13.60 28.46 -47.18
C ARG A 281 -14.44 28.02 -48.37
N GLY A 282 -15.45 28.84 -48.66
CA GLY A 282 -16.31 28.76 -49.83
C GLY A 282 -17.28 29.93 -49.83
N GLU A 283 -16.95 30.95 -50.61
CA GLU A 283 -17.59 32.27 -50.76
C GLU A 283 -19.09 32.19 -51.13
N GLY A 284 -19.87 33.18 -50.67
CA GLY A 284 -21.27 33.37 -51.05
C GLY A 284 -21.81 34.70 -50.55
N ASP A 285 -22.11 35.58 -51.49
CA ASP A 285 -22.33 37.03 -51.39
C ASP A 285 -23.78 37.43 -50.97
N HIS A 286 -23.92 38.71 -50.60
CA HIS A 286 -25.12 39.57 -50.67
C HIS A 286 -26.07 39.80 -49.46
N ASN A 287 -25.96 41.04 -48.97
CA ASN A 287 -26.98 42.10 -48.75
C ASN A 287 -28.03 42.04 -47.62
N HIS A 288 -27.93 43.08 -46.77
CA HIS A 288 -28.95 44.01 -46.26
C HIS A 288 -30.36 43.48 -45.95
N ASP A 289 -30.84 43.65 -44.71
CA ASP A 289 -31.63 44.84 -44.33
C ASP A 289 -31.86 44.93 -42.80
N THR A 290 -32.16 46.15 -42.39
CA THR A 290 -32.41 46.75 -41.08
C THR A 290 -33.71 46.30 -40.41
N GLY A 291 -33.74 46.37 -39.06
CA GLY A 291 -34.96 46.19 -38.28
C GLY A 291 -34.72 46.36 -36.77
N GLU A 292 -35.08 47.54 -36.25
CA GLU A 292 -35.05 47.94 -34.85
C GLU A 292 -36.05 47.17 -33.97
N GLY A 293 -35.73 46.98 -32.69
CA GLY A 293 -36.76 46.83 -31.64
C GLY A 293 -36.35 46.03 -30.40
N GLY A 294 -36.28 46.71 -29.25
CA GLY A 294 -36.83 46.14 -28.01
C GLY A 294 -35.88 45.82 -26.84
N GLN A 295 -35.66 46.83 -25.99
CA GLN A 295 -35.80 46.82 -24.52
C GLN A 295 -34.98 45.83 -23.65
N SER A 296 -33.94 46.41 -23.04
CA SER A 296 -33.63 46.44 -21.60
C SER A 296 -34.22 45.35 -20.68
N GLY A 297 -33.34 44.52 -20.14
CA GLY A 297 -33.52 43.78 -18.89
C GLY A 297 -32.16 43.60 -18.22
N GLU A 298 -31.87 44.42 -17.21
CA GLU A 298 -30.70 44.29 -16.34
C GLU A 298 -30.83 43.00 -15.51
N ASN A 299 -29.82 42.13 -15.58
CA ASN A 299 -29.68 41.01 -14.66
C ASN A 299 -28.31 41.12 -13.96
N PRO A 300 -28.22 40.96 -12.63
CA PRO A 300 -27.04 41.33 -11.87
C PRO A 300 -25.95 40.25 -11.95
N GLN A 301 -24.73 40.69 -12.27
CA GLN A 301 -23.44 40.11 -11.89
C GLN A 301 -23.36 38.57 -11.86
N GLN A 302 -23.33 37.96 -13.05
CA GLN A 302 -22.57 36.73 -13.24
C GLN A 302 -21.09 37.10 -13.32
N GLY A 303 -20.31 36.62 -12.33
CA GLY A 303 -18.86 36.75 -12.32
C GLY A 303 -18.30 36.19 -13.62
N ARG A 304 -17.75 37.08 -14.44
CA ARG A 304 -17.03 36.76 -15.67
C ARG A 304 -15.72 36.09 -15.25
N TRP A 305 -15.69 34.77 -15.27
CA TRP A 305 -14.43 34.02 -15.16
C TRP A 305 -13.62 34.36 -16.41
N ASP A 306 -12.40 34.89 -16.25
CA ASP A 306 -11.48 35.07 -17.37
C ASP A 306 -11.14 33.68 -17.92
N GLU A 307 -11.74 33.31 -19.06
CA GLU A 307 -11.52 32.04 -19.78
C GLU A 307 -10.09 31.93 -20.38
N ASP A 308 -9.21 32.91 -20.16
CA ASP A 308 -7.93 33.05 -20.86
C ASP A 308 -6.69 32.54 -20.10
N GLU A 309 -6.78 32.21 -18.80
CA GLU A 309 -5.59 31.72 -18.05
C GLU A 309 -5.60 30.19 -17.88
N PRO A 310 -4.64 29.46 -18.47
CA PRO A 310 -4.62 28.01 -18.43
C PRO A 310 -4.48 27.49 -16.99
N TRP A 311 -5.10 26.34 -16.70
CA TRP A 311 -4.89 25.65 -15.44
C TRP A 311 -3.52 24.98 -15.41
N PRO A 312 -2.75 25.08 -14.30
CA PRO A 312 -1.43 24.48 -14.23
C PRO A 312 -1.49 22.94 -14.25
N VAL A 313 -2.63 22.37 -13.81
CA VAL A 313 -2.93 20.95 -13.85
C VAL A 313 -4.27 20.69 -14.53
N VAL A 314 -4.34 19.62 -15.31
CA VAL A 314 -5.56 19.11 -15.92
C VAL A 314 -5.59 17.59 -15.78
N VAL A 315 -6.63 17.05 -15.15
CA VAL A 315 -6.79 15.60 -14.92
C VAL A 315 -7.75 15.00 -15.95
N GLU A 316 -7.15 14.21 -16.84
CA GLU A 316 -7.69 13.23 -17.79
C GLU A 316 -8.43 12.04 -17.16
N CYS A 317 -9.77 11.92 -17.20
CA CYS A 317 -10.47 10.66 -16.84
C CYS A 317 -10.68 9.72 -18.04
N GLU A 318 -10.86 8.42 -17.82
CA GLU A 318 -11.09 7.45 -18.91
C GLU A 318 -12.41 7.65 -19.65
N ASP A 319 -13.42 8.25 -18.99
CA ASP A 319 -14.69 8.64 -19.59
C ASP A 319 -14.65 9.98 -20.35
N CYS A 320 -13.43 10.47 -20.62
CA CYS A 320 -13.13 11.74 -21.30
C CYS A 320 -13.53 13.00 -20.54
N GLU A 321 -13.97 12.91 -19.28
CA GLU A 321 -14.05 14.12 -18.44
C GLU A 321 -12.66 14.68 -18.19
N VAL A 322 -12.56 16.00 -18.29
CA VAL A 322 -11.33 16.76 -18.08
C VAL A 322 -11.54 17.70 -16.90
N ILE A 323 -10.78 17.49 -15.83
CA ILE A 323 -10.94 18.22 -14.57
C ILE A 323 -9.75 19.18 -14.39
N PRO A 324 -9.92 20.49 -14.62
CA PRO A 324 -8.88 21.47 -14.36
C PRO A 324 -8.61 21.60 -12.85
N ALA A 325 -7.37 21.83 -12.45
CA ALA A 325 -6.98 21.99 -11.05
C ALA A 325 -5.73 22.86 -10.90
N ASP A 326 -5.55 23.44 -9.71
CA ASP A 326 -4.29 24.07 -9.33
C ASP A 326 -3.28 23.01 -8.85
N HIS A 327 -3.79 21.97 -8.19
CA HIS A 327 -3.00 20.88 -7.61
C HIS A 327 -3.64 19.52 -7.83
N VAL A 328 -2.80 18.48 -7.94
CA VAL A 328 -3.22 17.09 -7.85
C VAL A 328 -2.39 16.33 -6.81
N ILE A 329 -3.06 15.57 -5.93
CA ILE A 329 -2.45 14.63 -4.99
C ILE A 329 -2.66 13.22 -5.53
N VAL A 330 -1.58 12.58 -5.94
CA VAL A 330 -1.57 11.24 -6.53
C VAL A 330 -1.39 10.20 -5.42
N THR A 331 -2.38 9.34 -5.20
CA THR A 331 -2.34 8.27 -4.17
C THR A 331 -2.42 6.85 -4.74
N VAL A 332 -2.26 6.71 -6.06
CA VAL A 332 -2.24 5.40 -6.73
C VAL A 332 -1.12 4.52 -6.19
N SER A 333 -1.31 3.20 -6.24
CA SER A 333 -0.30 2.26 -5.75
C SER A 333 1.01 2.34 -6.56
N LEU A 334 2.11 1.92 -5.93
CA LEU A 334 3.39 1.79 -6.64
C LEU A 334 3.29 0.82 -7.83
N GLY A 335 2.45 -0.22 -7.74
CA GLY A 335 2.22 -1.17 -8.84
C GLY A 335 1.58 -0.53 -10.06
N VAL A 336 0.60 0.36 -9.85
CA VAL A 336 0.00 1.19 -10.91
C VAL A 336 1.04 2.13 -11.51
N LEU A 337 1.83 2.82 -10.68
CA LEU A 337 2.91 3.69 -11.17
C LEU A 337 3.92 2.92 -12.02
N LYS A 338 4.44 1.78 -11.53
CA LYS A 338 5.37 0.92 -12.28
C LYS A 338 4.82 0.54 -13.65
N ARG A 339 3.52 0.24 -13.75
CA ARG A 339 2.89 -0.18 -15.01
C ARG A 339 2.58 0.98 -15.95
N GLN A 340 2.18 2.14 -15.43
CA GLN A 340 1.50 3.18 -16.22
C GLN A 340 2.15 4.56 -16.17
N TYR A 341 3.26 4.78 -15.45
CA TYR A 341 3.84 6.12 -15.30
C TYR A 341 4.14 6.85 -16.62
N THR A 342 4.40 6.12 -17.71
CA THR A 342 4.69 6.71 -19.04
C THR A 342 3.46 7.35 -19.68
N SER A 343 2.28 6.76 -19.52
CA SER A 343 1.01 7.31 -20.05
C SER A 343 0.28 8.19 -19.05
N PHE A 344 0.52 7.98 -17.75
CA PHE A 344 -0.21 8.62 -16.66
C PHE A 344 0.19 10.08 -16.43
N PHE A 345 1.36 10.53 -16.91
CA PHE A 345 1.84 11.92 -16.73
C PHE A 345 2.27 12.57 -18.04
N ARG A 346 1.88 13.83 -18.25
CA ARG A 346 2.31 14.70 -19.35
C ARG A 346 2.66 16.11 -18.84
N PRO A 347 3.91 16.60 -18.97
CA PRO A 347 5.08 15.90 -19.50
C PRO A 347 5.45 14.69 -18.63
N CYS A 348 6.38 13.86 -19.13
CA CYS A 348 6.82 12.68 -18.42
C CYS A 348 7.47 13.05 -17.07
N LEU A 349 7.45 12.10 -16.13
CA LEU A 349 8.07 12.29 -14.83
C LEU A 349 9.61 12.48 -14.96
N PRO A 350 10.24 13.28 -14.09
CA PRO A 350 11.69 13.40 -14.05
C PRO A 350 12.41 12.07 -13.83
N THR A 351 13.60 11.92 -14.41
CA THR A 351 14.40 10.69 -14.40
C THR A 351 14.61 10.11 -12.99
N GLU A 352 14.86 10.96 -11.99
CA GLU A 352 15.06 10.50 -10.60
C GLU A 352 13.81 9.86 -9.99
N LYS A 353 12.62 10.36 -10.33
CA LYS A 353 11.35 9.82 -9.87
C LYS A 353 11.04 8.51 -10.58
N VAL A 354 11.31 8.43 -11.89
CA VAL A 354 11.21 7.19 -12.66
C VAL A 354 12.16 6.13 -12.10
N ALA A 355 13.40 6.50 -11.75
CA ALA A 355 14.35 5.59 -11.13
C ALA A 355 13.86 5.07 -9.77
N ALA A 356 13.23 5.92 -8.95
CA ALA A 356 12.62 5.51 -7.69
C ALA A 356 11.45 4.53 -7.89
N ILE A 357 10.57 4.81 -8.86
CA ILE A 357 9.45 3.91 -9.23
C ILE A 357 9.99 2.52 -9.62
N HIS A 358 11.10 2.45 -10.37
CA HIS A 358 11.71 1.18 -10.76
C HIS A 358 12.42 0.46 -9.61
N ARG A 359 13.17 1.19 -8.77
CA ARG A 359 13.98 0.61 -7.69
C ARG A 359 13.18 0.13 -6.49
N LEU A 360 12.10 0.81 -6.11
CA LEU A 360 11.26 0.37 -4.98
C LEU A 360 10.52 -0.93 -5.35
N GLY A 361 10.39 -1.87 -4.42
CA GLY A 361 9.68 -3.12 -4.63
C GLY A 361 8.18 -2.97 -4.38
N ILE A 362 7.36 -3.74 -5.10
CA ILE A 362 5.97 -4.03 -4.75
C ILE A 362 5.66 -5.42 -5.28
N GLY A 363 5.24 -6.32 -4.41
CA GLY A 363 4.80 -7.66 -4.81
C GLY A 363 3.32 -7.87 -4.51
N THR A 364 2.87 -9.09 -4.71
CA THR A 364 1.51 -9.54 -4.41
C THR A 364 1.56 -10.45 -3.20
N THR A 365 0.69 -10.21 -2.23
CA THR A 365 0.43 -11.07 -1.08
C THR A 365 -1.07 -11.19 -0.92
N ASP A 366 -1.56 -12.41 -1.02
CA ASP A 366 -2.96 -12.76 -0.89
C ASP A 366 -3.22 -13.62 0.34
N LYS A 367 -4.50 -13.62 0.72
CA LYS A 367 -5.04 -14.43 1.80
C LYS A 367 -5.96 -15.50 1.25
N ILE A 368 -6.01 -16.63 1.95
CA ILE A 368 -6.89 -17.76 1.68
C ILE A 368 -7.60 -18.11 2.98
N PHE A 369 -8.92 -17.96 3.03
CA PHE A 369 -9.77 -18.38 4.13
C PHE A 369 -10.53 -19.64 3.73
N LEU A 370 -10.43 -20.68 4.56
CA LEU A 370 -11.08 -21.98 4.35
C LEU A 370 -12.05 -22.24 5.50
N GLU A 371 -13.35 -22.17 5.24
CA GLU A 371 -14.42 -22.43 6.22
C GLU A 371 -14.80 -23.92 6.20
N PHE A 372 -14.71 -24.59 7.35
CA PHE A 372 -15.12 -25.99 7.53
C PHE A 372 -16.42 -26.09 8.32
N GLU A 373 -17.16 -27.18 8.11
CA GLU A 373 -18.36 -27.46 8.90
C GLU A 373 -17.99 -27.80 10.36
N GLU A 374 -16.98 -28.65 10.54
CA GLU A 374 -16.44 -29.06 11.84
C GLU A 374 -14.90 -28.93 11.83
N PRO A 375 -14.26 -28.59 12.96
CA PRO A 375 -12.81 -28.49 13.02
C PRO A 375 -12.21 -29.91 13.01
N PHE A 376 -11.24 -30.15 12.12
CA PHE A 376 -10.44 -31.38 12.14
C PHE A 376 -9.17 -31.24 12.98
N TRP A 377 -8.88 -30.03 13.49
CA TRP A 377 -7.77 -29.73 14.37
C TRP A 377 -8.19 -29.75 15.85
N GLY A 378 -7.22 -29.98 16.74
CA GLY A 378 -7.48 -29.99 18.19
C GLY A 378 -7.74 -28.59 18.76
N PRO A 379 -8.38 -28.48 19.94
CA PRO A 379 -8.74 -27.19 20.57
C PRO A 379 -7.53 -26.34 20.97
N GLU A 380 -6.35 -26.95 21.12
CA GLU A 380 -5.09 -26.26 21.39
C GLU A 380 -4.32 -25.89 20.10
N CYS A 381 -4.85 -26.16 18.90
CA CYS A 381 -4.14 -25.83 17.67
C CYS A 381 -4.38 -24.35 17.29
N ASN A 382 -3.31 -23.56 17.24
CA ASN A 382 -3.37 -22.16 16.75
C ASN A 382 -3.02 -22.04 15.27
N SER A 383 -2.21 -22.96 14.74
CA SER A 383 -1.79 -22.91 13.34
C SER A 383 -1.25 -24.25 12.88
N LEU A 384 -1.38 -24.55 11.59
CA LEU A 384 -0.75 -25.66 10.89
C LEU A 384 0.37 -25.09 10.02
N GLN A 385 1.63 -25.32 10.39
CA GLN A 385 2.81 -24.79 9.68
C GLN A 385 3.43 -25.88 8.81
N PHE A 386 3.70 -25.59 7.53
CA PHE A 386 4.07 -26.59 6.53
C PHE A 386 5.57 -26.59 6.22
N VAL A 387 6.24 -27.70 6.55
CA VAL A 387 7.68 -27.91 6.30
C VAL A 387 7.88 -28.99 5.24
N TRP A 388 8.43 -28.61 4.09
CA TRP A 388 8.79 -29.55 3.03
C TRP A 388 10.20 -30.11 3.28
N GLU A 389 10.30 -31.39 3.66
CA GLU A 389 11.58 -32.04 4.02
C GLU A 389 12.58 -32.11 2.85
N ASP A 390 12.10 -32.05 1.61
CA ASP A 390 12.92 -32.01 0.40
C ASP A 390 13.48 -30.62 0.08
N GLU A 391 13.06 -29.58 0.81
CA GLU A 391 13.57 -28.21 0.62
C GLU A 391 14.78 -27.85 1.50
N ALA A 392 15.31 -28.80 2.30
CA ALA A 392 16.44 -28.58 3.20
C ALA A 392 17.66 -27.91 2.51
N GLU A 393 17.96 -28.33 1.28
CA GLU A 393 19.07 -27.79 0.48
C GLU A 393 18.62 -26.75 -0.56
N SER A 394 17.33 -26.37 -0.60
CA SER A 394 16.82 -25.40 -1.59
C SER A 394 17.40 -24.01 -1.36
N CYS A 395 17.95 -23.38 -2.41
CA CYS A 395 18.40 -21.99 -2.34
C CYS A 395 17.38 -21.00 -2.91
N THR A 396 16.16 -21.45 -3.23
CA THR A 396 15.12 -20.63 -3.85
C THR A 396 13.76 -20.86 -3.22
N LEU A 397 12.93 -19.82 -3.26
CA LEU A 397 11.51 -19.83 -2.89
C LEU A 397 10.60 -19.62 -4.10
N THR A 398 11.12 -19.81 -5.30
CA THR A 398 10.37 -19.74 -6.55
C THR A 398 9.97 -21.14 -6.98
N TYR A 399 8.69 -21.31 -7.30
CA TYR A 399 8.12 -22.58 -7.71
C TYR A 399 7.64 -22.52 -9.16
N PRO A 400 7.74 -23.62 -9.92
CA PRO A 400 7.09 -23.67 -11.22
C PRO A 400 5.57 -23.57 -11.03
N PRO A 401 4.82 -23.07 -12.04
CA PRO A 401 3.40 -22.75 -11.87
C PRO A 401 2.53 -23.91 -11.37
N GLU A 402 2.85 -25.16 -11.68
CA GLU A 402 2.12 -26.34 -11.22
C GLU A 402 2.35 -26.68 -9.72
N LEU A 403 3.38 -26.10 -9.10
CA LEU A 403 3.74 -26.28 -7.68
C LEU A 403 3.57 -24.98 -6.88
N TRP A 404 2.79 -24.01 -7.38
CA TRP A 404 2.56 -22.71 -6.73
C TRP A 404 2.17 -22.84 -5.25
N TYR A 405 1.41 -23.88 -4.90
CA TYR A 405 0.90 -24.14 -3.56
C TYR A 405 2.00 -24.44 -2.53
N ARG A 406 3.20 -24.83 -2.96
CA ARG A 406 4.36 -25.01 -2.05
C ARG A 406 4.82 -23.70 -1.41
N LYS A 407 4.39 -22.55 -1.95
CA LYS A 407 4.62 -21.22 -1.39
C LYS A 407 3.80 -20.95 -0.12
N ILE A 408 2.67 -21.62 0.06
CA ILE A 408 1.85 -21.50 1.27
C ILE A 408 2.65 -22.03 2.46
N CYS A 409 2.94 -21.15 3.42
CA CYS A 409 3.78 -21.47 4.58
C CYS A 409 3.02 -22.18 5.72
N GLY A 410 1.70 -22.03 5.76
CA GLY A 410 0.83 -22.60 6.77
C GLY A 410 -0.57 -21.98 6.74
N PHE A 411 -1.41 -22.45 7.67
CA PHE A 411 -2.73 -21.91 7.94
C PHE A 411 -2.90 -21.64 9.44
N ASP A 412 -3.29 -20.43 9.78
CA ASP A 412 -3.67 -20.05 11.13
C ASP A 412 -5.13 -20.38 11.41
N VAL A 413 -5.43 -20.86 12.60
CA VAL A 413 -6.80 -21.07 13.07
C VAL A 413 -7.33 -19.74 13.56
N LEU A 414 -8.42 -19.24 12.96
CA LEU A 414 -9.03 -18.01 13.43
C LEU A 414 -9.83 -18.25 14.72
N TYR A 415 -9.47 -17.51 15.77
CA TYR A 415 -10.08 -17.57 17.10
C TYR A 415 -10.71 -16.21 17.46
N PRO A 416 -11.84 -16.16 18.20
CA PRO A 416 -12.60 -17.30 18.74
C PRO A 416 -13.56 -17.93 17.72
N PRO A 417 -13.87 -19.23 17.84
CA PRO A 417 -14.77 -19.93 16.91
C PRO A 417 -16.21 -19.37 16.95
N GLU A 418 -16.65 -18.76 18.06
CA GLU A 418 -17.95 -18.07 18.14
C GLU A 418 -18.04 -16.87 17.19
N ARG A 419 -16.89 -16.25 16.85
CA ARG A 419 -16.81 -15.15 15.90
C ARG A 419 -16.54 -15.63 14.48
N TYR A 420 -15.55 -16.49 14.30
CA TYR A 420 -15.04 -16.84 12.98
C TYR A 420 -15.57 -18.18 12.44
N GLY A 421 -16.22 -18.99 13.26
CA GLY A 421 -16.52 -20.38 12.94
C GLY A 421 -15.26 -21.24 12.90
N HIS A 422 -15.28 -22.31 12.11
CA HIS A 422 -14.14 -23.21 11.92
C HIS A 422 -13.34 -22.79 10.68
N VAL A 423 -12.62 -21.68 10.78
CA VAL A 423 -11.90 -21.09 9.64
C VAL A 423 -10.39 -21.20 9.81
N LEU A 424 -9.73 -21.64 8.74
CA LEU A 424 -8.30 -21.55 8.55
C LEU A 424 -7.95 -20.35 7.66
N SER A 425 -6.91 -19.59 8.02
CA SER A 425 -6.41 -18.43 7.28
C SER A 425 -4.96 -18.66 6.86
N GLY A 426 -4.71 -18.74 5.56
CA GLY A 426 -3.38 -18.91 4.97
C GLY A 426 -2.98 -17.69 4.16
N TRP A 427 -1.67 -17.57 3.94
CA TRP A 427 -1.06 -16.49 3.16
C TRP A 427 -0.24 -17.08 2.01
N ILE A 428 -0.22 -16.35 0.90
CA ILE A 428 0.62 -16.66 -0.26
C ILE A 428 1.13 -15.37 -0.88
N CYS A 429 2.40 -15.33 -1.28
CA CYS A 429 3.00 -14.15 -1.90
C CYS A 429 3.74 -14.46 -3.21
N GLY A 430 4.10 -13.41 -3.94
CA GLY A 430 4.90 -13.47 -5.16
C GLY A 430 4.13 -13.90 -6.41
N GLU A 431 4.87 -14.38 -7.41
CA GLU A 431 4.31 -14.93 -8.65
C GLU A 431 3.36 -16.11 -8.39
N GLU A 432 3.58 -16.88 -7.33
CA GLU A 432 2.71 -17.99 -6.95
C GLU A 432 1.33 -17.51 -6.49
N ALA A 433 1.23 -16.33 -5.84
CA ALA A 433 -0.05 -15.70 -5.56
C ALA A 433 -0.79 -15.33 -6.85
N LEU A 434 -0.07 -14.76 -7.84
CA LEU A 434 -0.65 -14.46 -9.16
C LEU A 434 -1.11 -15.73 -9.91
N VAL A 435 -0.41 -16.86 -9.75
CA VAL A 435 -0.85 -18.16 -10.28
C VAL A 435 -2.16 -18.57 -9.60
N MET A 436 -2.22 -18.53 -8.27
CA MET A 436 -3.43 -18.84 -7.51
C MET A 436 -4.60 -17.94 -7.92
N GLU A 437 -4.41 -16.64 -8.09
CA GLU A 437 -5.46 -15.70 -8.51
C GLU A 437 -6.14 -16.11 -9.83
N ARG A 438 -5.44 -16.83 -10.71
CA ARG A 438 -5.99 -17.33 -12.00
C ARG A 438 -6.73 -18.66 -11.89
N CYS A 439 -6.53 -19.41 -10.80
CA CYS A 439 -7.28 -20.64 -10.54
C CYS A 439 -8.71 -20.30 -10.13
N ASP A 440 -9.67 -21.20 -10.38
CA ASP A 440 -10.99 -21.11 -9.77
C ASP A 440 -10.95 -21.58 -8.31
N ASP A 441 -12.00 -21.23 -7.57
CA ASP A 441 -12.12 -21.48 -6.14
C ASP A 441 -12.14 -22.98 -5.79
N GLU A 442 -12.69 -23.82 -6.68
CA GLU A 442 -12.78 -25.27 -6.49
C GLU A 442 -11.39 -25.93 -6.60
N ALA A 443 -10.59 -25.52 -7.58
CA ALA A 443 -9.22 -25.98 -7.76
C ALA A 443 -8.33 -25.59 -6.57
N VAL A 444 -8.45 -24.35 -6.08
CA VAL A 444 -7.71 -23.90 -4.88
C VAL A 444 -8.15 -24.69 -3.66
N ALA A 445 -9.45 -24.92 -3.47
CA ALA A 445 -9.99 -25.72 -2.37
C ALA A 445 -9.50 -27.17 -2.39
N GLU A 446 -9.48 -27.83 -3.55
CA GLU A 446 -8.93 -29.19 -3.70
C GLU A 446 -7.45 -29.23 -3.30
N ILE A 447 -6.63 -28.36 -3.88
CA ILE A 447 -5.18 -28.30 -3.60
C ILE A 447 -4.91 -28.07 -2.11
N CYS A 448 -5.61 -27.11 -1.49
CA CYS A 448 -5.47 -26.86 -0.06
C CYS A 448 -5.90 -28.07 0.78
N THR A 449 -6.95 -28.78 0.36
CA THR A 449 -7.43 -30.00 1.04
C THR A 449 -6.40 -31.13 0.93
N GLU A 450 -5.81 -31.35 -0.25
CA GLU A 450 -4.75 -32.32 -0.47
C GLU A 450 -3.51 -32.02 0.39
N MET A 451 -3.10 -30.75 0.43
CA MET A 451 -2.03 -30.30 1.33
C MET A 451 -2.37 -30.60 2.79
N LEU A 452 -3.57 -30.22 3.26
CA LEU A 452 -3.99 -30.48 4.63
C LEU A 452 -3.97 -31.98 4.96
N ARG A 453 -4.46 -32.84 4.07
CA ARG A 453 -4.41 -34.31 4.23
C ARG A 453 -2.97 -34.82 4.30
N GLN A 454 -2.09 -34.33 3.41
CA GLN A 454 -0.68 -34.73 3.36
C GLN A 454 0.06 -34.35 4.65
N PHE A 455 -0.06 -33.11 5.09
CA PHE A 455 0.69 -32.58 6.23
C PHE A 455 0.14 -33.07 7.58
N THR A 456 -1.16 -33.26 7.70
CA THR A 456 -1.76 -33.79 8.93
C THR A 456 -1.72 -35.31 9.02
N GLY A 457 -1.45 -36.01 7.91
CA GLY A 457 -1.56 -37.46 7.82
C GLY A 457 -3.01 -37.98 7.90
N ASN A 458 -4.01 -37.09 7.83
CA ASN A 458 -5.43 -37.44 7.92
C ASN A 458 -6.09 -37.42 6.52
N PRO A 459 -6.30 -38.56 5.86
CA PRO A 459 -6.90 -38.61 4.53
C PRO A 459 -8.39 -38.23 4.50
N ASN A 460 -9.05 -38.17 5.66
CA ASN A 460 -10.49 -37.95 5.76
C ASN A 460 -10.89 -36.49 5.91
N ILE A 461 -9.94 -35.54 5.89
CA ILE A 461 -10.25 -34.11 5.96
C ILE A 461 -11.18 -33.76 4.78
N PRO A 462 -12.39 -33.21 5.04
CA PRO A 462 -13.30 -32.81 3.99
C PRO A 462 -12.77 -31.57 3.27
N LYS A 463 -13.30 -31.30 2.07
CA LYS A 463 -13.11 -29.98 1.46
C LYS A 463 -13.74 -28.90 2.33
N PRO A 464 -13.20 -27.66 2.32
CA PRO A 464 -13.87 -26.55 2.97
C PRO A 464 -15.25 -26.34 2.35
N ARG A 465 -16.22 -26.00 3.19
CA ARG A 465 -17.58 -25.65 2.76
C ARG A 465 -17.58 -24.35 1.95
N ARG A 466 -16.68 -23.41 2.29
CA ARG A 466 -16.47 -22.18 1.54
C ARG A 466 -15.00 -21.80 1.52
N ILE A 467 -14.62 -21.13 0.44
CA ILE A 467 -13.34 -20.46 0.31
C ILE A 467 -13.58 -18.98 0.07
N LEU A 468 -12.77 -18.14 0.71
CA LEU A 468 -12.70 -16.70 0.44
C LEU A 468 -11.23 -16.36 0.25
N ARG A 469 -10.89 -15.59 -0.78
CA ARG A 469 -9.51 -15.20 -1.06
C ARG A 469 -9.41 -13.80 -1.63
N SER A 470 -8.26 -13.18 -1.47
CA SER A 470 -7.95 -11.90 -2.13
C SER A 470 -7.34 -12.11 -3.51
N ALA A 471 -7.36 -11.04 -4.32
CA ALA A 471 -6.68 -10.97 -5.61
C ALA A 471 -6.16 -9.55 -5.82
N TRP A 472 -5.03 -9.20 -5.19
CA TRP A 472 -4.45 -7.87 -5.22
C TRP A 472 -3.59 -7.59 -6.47
N GLY A 473 -2.95 -8.64 -7.00
CA GLY A 473 -1.97 -8.54 -8.07
C GLY A 473 -2.60 -8.35 -9.45
N SER A 474 -3.65 -9.10 -9.75
CA SER A 474 -4.41 -8.99 -11.01
C SER A 474 -5.32 -7.77 -11.06
N ASN A 475 -5.66 -7.17 -9.91
CA ASN A 475 -6.50 -5.98 -9.89
C ASN A 475 -5.79 -4.79 -10.57
N PRO A 476 -6.35 -4.23 -11.66
CA PRO A 476 -5.69 -3.18 -12.45
C PRO A 476 -5.48 -1.87 -11.69
N TYR A 477 -6.24 -1.63 -10.61
CA TYR A 477 -6.17 -0.41 -9.79
C TYR A 477 -5.17 -0.51 -8.63
N PHE A 478 -4.60 -1.70 -8.38
CA PHE A 478 -3.60 -1.91 -7.33
C PHE A 478 -2.30 -2.53 -7.84
N ARG A 479 -2.37 -3.59 -8.67
CA ARG A 479 -1.21 -4.29 -9.24
C ARG A 479 -0.17 -4.70 -8.18
N GLY A 480 -0.65 -5.26 -7.08
CA GLY A 480 0.16 -5.69 -5.94
C GLY A 480 -0.44 -5.25 -4.61
N SER A 481 0.13 -5.77 -3.53
CA SER A 481 -0.37 -5.57 -2.16
C SER A 481 0.30 -4.36 -1.51
N TYR A 482 1.61 -4.39 -1.26
CA TYR A 482 2.31 -3.25 -0.63
C TYR A 482 3.80 -3.21 -0.98
N SER A 483 4.37 -2.02 -0.82
CA SER A 483 5.76 -1.77 -1.19
C SER A 483 6.78 -2.38 -0.21
N TYR A 484 8.02 -2.55 -0.65
CA TYR A 484 9.17 -2.90 0.19
C TYR A 484 10.45 -2.27 -0.35
N THR A 485 11.48 -2.19 0.48
CA THR A 485 12.82 -1.76 0.06
C THR A 485 13.54 -2.90 -0.64
N GLN A 486 13.48 -2.92 -1.97
CA GLN A 486 14.14 -3.94 -2.78
C GLN A 486 15.67 -3.76 -2.77
N VAL A 487 16.43 -4.86 -2.95
CA VAL A 487 17.88 -4.83 -3.19
C VAL A 487 18.22 -3.78 -4.27
N GLY A 488 19.09 -2.84 -3.93
CA GLY A 488 19.46 -1.71 -4.79
C GLY A 488 18.64 -0.43 -4.56
N SER A 489 17.64 -0.47 -3.67
CA SER A 489 16.88 0.68 -3.21
C SER A 489 17.15 1.01 -1.73
N SER A 490 16.63 2.16 -1.29
CA SER A 490 16.75 2.69 0.08
C SER A 490 15.65 3.73 0.33
N GLY A 491 15.55 4.23 1.56
CA GLY A 491 14.67 5.36 1.90
C GLY A 491 14.88 6.61 1.06
N ALA A 492 16.05 6.79 0.43
CA ALA A 492 16.26 7.90 -0.51
C ALA A 492 15.38 7.78 -1.77
N ASP A 493 15.03 6.57 -2.21
CA ASP A 493 14.08 6.39 -3.31
C ASP A 493 12.64 6.66 -2.84
N VAL A 494 12.29 6.31 -1.60
CA VAL A 494 10.99 6.69 -1.00
C VAL A 494 10.83 8.21 -0.97
N GLU A 495 11.88 8.95 -0.60
CA GLU A 495 11.88 10.42 -0.61
C GLU A 495 11.74 11.00 -2.02
N LYS A 496 12.47 10.45 -3.00
CA LYS A 496 12.33 10.86 -4.42
C LYS A 496 10.92 10.60 -4.95
N LEU A 497 10.29 9.50 -4.55
CA LEU A 497 8.91 9.21 -4.90
C LEU A 497 7.97 10.25 -4.27
N ALA A 498 8.14 10.55 -2.98
CA ALA A 498 7.35 11.50 -2.19
C ALA A 498 7.56 12.99 -2.55
N LYS A 499 8.62 13.33 -3.31
CA LYS A 499 8.95 14.73 -3.65
C LYS A 499 7.91 15.32 -4.62
N PRO A 500 7.30 16.49 -4.33
CA PRO A 500 6.36 17.14 -5.25
C PRO A 500 7.03 17.58 -6.55
N LEU A 501 6.22 17.83 -7.57
CA LEU A 501 6.62 18.40 -8.86
C LEU A 501 5.87 19.73 -9.09
N PRO A 502 6.45 20.70 -9.83
CA PRO A 502 7.81 20.69 -10.39
C PRO A 502 8.89 20.75 -9.29
N TYR A 503 10.12 20.33 -9.62
CA TYR A 503 11.24 20.55 -8.72
C TYR A 503 11.64 22.02 -8.74
N THR A 504 11.75 22.65 -7.57
CA THR A 504 12.25 24.02 -7.45
C THR A 504 13.78 23.99 -7.43
N GLU A 505 14.42 24.37 -8.53
CA GLU A 505 15.88 24.64 -8.55
C GLU A 505 16.21 26.12 -8.36
N SER A 506 15.22 27.01 -8.43
CA SER A 506 15.40 28.46 -8.30
C SER A 506 14.91 28.98 -6.95
N SER A 507 15.43 30.13 -6.53
CA SER A 507 15.03 30.82 -5.29
C SER A 507 13.58 31.32 -5.28
N LYS A 508 12.87 31.20 -6.41
CA LYS A 508 11.43 31.44 -6.53
C LYS A 508 10.75 30.09 -6.67
N THR A 509 10.10 29.62 -5.61
CA THR A 509 9.40 28.34 -5.62
C THR A 509 8.19 28.41 -6.53
N ALA A 510 8.28 27.80 -7.72
CA ALA A 510 7.11 27.50 -8.53
C ALA A 510 6.11 26.72 -7.65
N PRO A 511 4.80 27.02 -7.73
CA PRO A 511 3.81 26.34 -6.92
C PRO A 511 3.84 24.84 -7.22
N MET A 512 3.75 24.02 -6.18
CA MET A 512 3.65 22.57 -6.35
C MET A 512 2.43 22.25 -7.20
N GLN A 513 2.51 21.34 -8.15
CA GLN A 513 1.42 20.96 -9.04
C GLN A 513 1.02 19.50 -8.82
N VAL A 514 1.99 18.60 -8.78
CA VAL A 514 1.78 17.15 -8.59
C VAL A 514 2.44 16.71 -7.29
N LEU A 515 1.63 16.29 -6.33
CA LEU A 515 2.05 15.78 -5.03
C LEU A 515 1.85 14.26 -4.99
N PHE A 516 2.68 13.55 -4.23
CA PHE A 516 2.67 12.09 -4.17
C PHE A 516 2.44 11.61 -2.74
N SER A 517 1.41 10.80 -2.55
CA SER A 517 1.00 10.24 -1.27
C SER A 517 0.71 8.75 -1.41
N GLY A 518 0.49 8.06 -0.29
CA GLY A 518 0.34 6.60 -0.22
C GLY A 518 1.48 5.95 0.56
N GLU A 519 1.27 4.69 1.00
CA GLU A 519 2.21 3.95 1.85
C GLU A 519 3.65 3.91 1.30
N ALA A 520 3.80 3.77 -0.03
CA ALA A 520 5.11 3.71 -0.69
C ALA A 520 5.89 5.04 -0.62
N THR A 521 5.26 6.12 -0.15
CA THR A 521 5.87 7.44 0.01
C THR A 521 6.27 7.74 1.47
N HIS A 522 6.07 6.81 2.40
CA HIS A 522 6.39 7.02 3.81
C HIS A 522 7.66 6.26 4.24
N ARG A 523 8.77 6.97 4.41
CA ARG A 523 10.11 6.39 4.64
C ARG A 523 10.21 5.36 5.77
N LYS A 524 9.52 5.59 6.90
CA LYS A 524 9.59 4.71 8.09
C LYS A 524 8.46 3.69 8.22
N TYR A 525 7.32 3.95 7.57
CA TYR A 525 6.05 3.26 7.79
C TYR A 525 5.44 2.82 6.45
N TYR A 526 6.30 2.57 5.47
CA TYR A 526 5.88 1.97 4.21
C TYR A 526 5.21 0.62 4.49
N SER A 527 4.40 0.14 3.56
CA SER A 527 3.56 -1.06 3.68
C SER A 527 2.39 -0.99 4.67
N THR A 528 2.18 0.13 5.37
CA THR A 528 1.18 0.19 6.44
C THR A 528 0.04 1.17 6.19
N THR A 529 -1.08 0.94 6.87
CA THR A 529 -2.26 1.81 6.88
C THR A 529 -1.99 3.17 7.51
N HIS A 530 -1.25 3.21 8.62
CA HIS A 530 -0.87 4.46 9.28
C HIS A 530 0.15 5.25 8.46
N GLY A 531 1.09 4.58 7.78
CA GLY A 531 1.98 5.24 6.82
C GLY A 531 1.22 5.88 5.66
N ALA A 532 0.20 5.20 5.13
CA ALA A 532 -0.70 5.77 4.13
C ALA A 532 -1.44 7.01 4.67
N LEU A 533 -2.09 6.91 5.84
CA LEU A 533 -2.79 8.04 6.46
C LEU A 533 -1.86 9.25 6.68
N LEU A 534 -0.70 9.04 7.28
CA LEU A 534 0.29 10.08 7.57
C LEU A 534 0.82 10.73 6.29
N SER A 535 1.04 9.94 5.22
CA SER A 535 1.45 10.50 3.93
C SER A 535 0.36 11.38 3.30
N GLY A 536 -0.92 11.07 3.52
CA GLY A 536 -2.06 11.90 3.08
C GLY A 536 -2.06 13.26 3.76
N GLN A 537 -1.97 13.23 5.10
CA GLN A 537 -1.86 14.44 5.93
C GLN A 537 -0.63 15.28 5.57
N ARG A 538 0.50 14.64 5.26
CA ARG A 538 1.74 15.32 4.84
C ARG A 538 1.53 16.14 3.56
N GLU A 539 0.94 15.57 2.51
CA GLU A 539 0.72 16.32 1.25
C GLU A 539 -0.32 17.41 1.41
N ALA A 540 -1.37 17.19 2.21
CA ALA A 540 -2.32 18.25 2.56
C ALA A 540 -1.60 19.41 3.28
N ALA A 541 -0.79 19.10 4.29
CA ALA A 541 -0.05 20.10 5.07
C ALA A 541 0.88 20.95 4.19
N ARG A 542 1.55 20.35 3.20
CA ARG A 542 2.37 21.08 2.21
C ARG A 542 1.56 22.13 1.46
N LEU A 543 0.37 21.79 0.98
CA LEU A 543 -0.51 22.74 0.30
C LEU A 543 -1.01 23.82 1.26
N ILE A 544 -1.45 23.44 2.46
CA ILE A 544 -1.92 24.38 3.49
C ILE A 544 -0.84 25.41 3.84
N GLU A 545 0.40 24.98 4.04
CA GLU A 545 1.54 25.84 4.32
C GLU A 545 1.85 26.77 3.14
N MET A 546 1.90 26.24 1.92
CA MET A 546 2.12 27.04 0.72
C MET A 546 1.08 28.16 0.56
N TYR A 547 -0.21 27.86 0.75
CA TYR A 547 -1.26 28.88 0.65
C TYR A 547 -1.23 29.86 1.82
N ARG A 548 -0.91 29.40 3.03
CA ARG A 548 -0.70 30.30 4.17
C ARG A 548 0.39 31.32 3.86
N ASP A 549 1.51 30.91 3.29
CA ASP A 549 2.61 31.80 2.91
C ASP A 549 2.21 32.74 1.76
N LEU A 550 1.52 32.22 0.74
CA LEU A 550 1.04 33.02 -0.39
C LEU A 550 0.07 34.13 0.02
N PHE A 551 -0.79 33.90 1.01
CA PHE A 551 -1.75 34.87 1.53
C PHE A 551 -1.18 35.78 2.64
N GLN A 552 -0.16 35.33 3.40
CA GLN A 552 0.53 36.18 4.38
C GLN A 552 1.50 37.17 3.72
N GLN A 553 2.08 36.80 2.58
CA GLN A 553 2.74 37.74 1.70
C GLN A 553 1.66 38.54 0.97
N GLY A 554 1.08 39.53 1.65
CA GLY A 554 0.14 40.48 1.04
C GLY A 554 0.68 41.11 -0.25
N PRO A 555 -0.18 41.74 -1.06
CA PRO A 555 0.23 42.36 -2.31
C PRO A 555 1.37 43.38 -2.15
#